data_AF-A0AAU3DFE8-F1
#
_entry.id   AF-A0AAU3DFE8-F1
#
_cell.length_a   1.000
_cell.length_b   1.000
_cell.length_c   1.000
_cell.angle_alpha   90.00
_cell.angle_beta   90.00
_cell.angle_gamma   90.00
#
_symmetry.space_group_name_H-M   'P 1'
#
loop_
_entity.id
_entity.type
_entity.pdbx_description
1 polymer ?
#
loop_
_entity_poly.entity_id
_entity_poly.type
_entity_poly.pdbx_seq_one_letter_code
_entity_poly.pdbx_strand_id
1 'polypeptide(L)'
;MIRPRWDLLRTGYERAGRRGRAQEEMVERVRLRLTEYAVNWAPSQDAFARMAAALETSLGAPTERRPGSPAAVHWEGPDTTLVLENVGDSVYLELVTNKRLSLDEELLRMDEEGLL
;
A
#
# COMPACT_ATOMS: atom_id res chain seq x y z
N MET A 1 9.61 -1.35 -23.51
CA MET A 1 8.30 -2.02 -23.40
C MET A 1 8.36 -2.92 -22.18
N ILE A 2 7.83 -2.47 -21.05
CA ILE A 2 7.84 -3.25 -19.80
C ILE A 2 6.85 -4.39 -20.00
N ARG A 3 7.33 -5.65 -19.97
CA ARG A 3 6.47 -6.82 -19.97
C ARG A 3 6.00 -7.02 -18.53
N PRO A 4 4.71 -6.82 -18.19
CA PRO A 4 4.23 -7.13 -16.86
C PRO A 4 4.38 -8.64 -16.64
N ARG A 5 5.29 -9.01 -15.74
CA ARG A 5 5.49 -10.38 -15.31
C ARG A 5 4.49 -10.63 -14.18
N TRP A 6 3.43 -11.38 -14.47
CA TRP A 6 2.40 -11.81 -13.51
C TRP A 6 2.92 -12.88 -12.53
N ASP A 7 4.18 -12.80 -12.14
CA ASP A 7 4.78 -13.72 -11.18
C ASP A 7 4.52 -13.17 -9.78
N LEU A 8 3.60 -13.86 -9.09
CA LEU A 8 3.27 -13.73 -7.66
C LEU A 8 2.33 -12.57 -7.29
N LEU A 9 1.03 -12.80 -7.53
CA LEU A 9 0.04 -12.68 -6.45
C LEU A 9 0.41 -13.67 -5.32
N ARG A 10 1.55 -13.43 -4.66
CA ARG A 10 1.75 -13.89 -3.30
C ARG A 10 1.03 -12.85 -2.45
N THR A 11 -0.30 -12.94 -2.44
CA THR A 11 -1.08 -12.50 -1.28
C THR A 11 -0.31 -13.02 -0.07
N GLY A 12 -0.10 -12.22 0.97
CA GLY A 12 0.53 -12.63 2.23
C GLY A 12 -0.26 -13.69 3.00
N TYR A 13 -0.83 -14.66 2.30
CA TYR A 13 -1.50 -15.84 2.78
C TYR A 13 -0.43 -16.84 3.19
N GLU A 14 0.33 -16.50 4.23
CA GLU A 14 0.97 -17.54 5.03
C GLU A 14 -0.14 -18.23 5.80
N ARG A 15 -0.57 -19.38 5.27
CA ARG A 15 -1.43 -20.33 5.97
C ARG A 15 -0.66 -20.89 7.16
N ALA A 16 -0.51 -20.08 8.21
CA ALA A 16 -0.15 -20.58 9.53
C ALA A 16 -1.26 -21.55 9.94
N GLY A 17 -0.91 -22.83 9.97
CA GLY A 17 -1.88 -23.92 9.93
C GLY A 17 -2.86 -23.90 11.10
N ARG A 18 -4.14 -24.11 10.77
CA ARG A 18 -5.07 -25.01 11.46
C ARG A 18 -6.30 -25.19 10.57
N ARG A 19 -6.76 -26.43 10.40
CA ARG A 19 -8.06 -26.77 9.80
C ARG A 19 -9.17 -26.22 10.71
N GLY A 20 -9.59 -24.99 10.45
CA GLY A 20 -10.88 -24.44 10.88
C GLY A 20 -11.83 -24.41 9.67
N ARG A 21 -13.14 -24.49 9.91
CA ARG A 21 -14.19 -24.26 8.89
C ARG A 21 -13.82 -23.03 8.05
N ALA A 22 -13.87 -23.18 6.72
CA ALA A 22 -13.73 -22.08 5.80
C ALA A 22 -14.85 -21.06 6.06
N GLN A 23 -14.55 -20.01 6.82
CA GLN A 23 -15.14 -18.71 6.55
C GLN A 23 -14.58 -18.26 5.21
N GLU A 24 -15.41 -17.69 4.35
CA GLU A 24 -14.94 -16.95 3.18
C GLU A 24 -14.05 -15.81 3.69
N GLU A 25 -12.74 -16.03 3.74
CA GLU A 25 -11.78 -15.00 4.10
C GLU A 25 -11.74 -13.99 2.96
N MET A 26 -12.44 -12.87 3.16
CA MET A 26 -12.44 -11.72 2.26
C MET A 26 -11.02 -11.14 2.20
N VAL A 27 -10.52 -10.84 0.99
CA VAL A 27 -9.22 -10.18 0.83
C VAL A 27 -9.36 -8.71 1.27
N GLU A 28 -8.76 -8.37 2.41
CA GLU A 28 -8.84 -6.99 2.95
C GLU A 28 -7.75 -6.06 2.39
N ARG A 29 -6.71 -6.62 1.75
CA ARG A 29 -5.52 -5.90 1.25
C ARG A 29 -4.86 -6.59 0.06
N VAL A 30 -4.51 -5.81 -0.96
CA VAL A 30 -3.62 -6.18 -2.07
C VAL A 30 -2.49 -5.16 -2.15
N ARG A 31 -1.24 -5.60 -2.04
CA ARG A 31 -0.06 -4.71 -2.07
C ARG A 31 0.90 -5.12 -3.18
N LEU A 32 1.31 -4.15 -3.98
CA LEU A 32 2.25 -4.28 -5.09
C LEU A 32 3.46 -3.40 -4.84
N ARG A 33 4.66 -3.96 -4.97
CA ARG A 33 5.89 -3.16 -4.97
C ARG A 33 6.17 -2.68 -6.40
N LEU A 34 6.37 -1.38 -6.56
CA LEU A 34 6.56 -0.75 -7.86
C LEU A 34 8.02 -0.54 -8.24
N THR A 35 8.93 -0.62 -7.27
CA THR A 35 10.38 -0.49 -7.48
C THR A 35 11.10 -1.79 -7.13
N GLU A 36 12.15 -2.10 -7.87
CA GLU A 36 13.14 -3.08 -7.41
C GLU A 36 14.03 -2.47 -6.31
N TYR A 37 14.75 -3.29 -5.56
CA TYR A 37 15.71 -2.80 -4.57
C TYR A 37 16.73 -1.89 -5.26
N ALA A 38 16.64 -0.58 -4.99
CA ALA A 38 17.63 0.39 -5.43
C ALA A 38 18.51 0.73 -4.23
N VAL A 39 19.83 0.66 -4.41
CA VAL A 39 20.81 1.02 -3.37
C VAL A 39 20.71 2.52 -2.98
N ASN A 40 19.97 3.31 -3.74
CA ASN A 40 19.82 4.76 -3.57
C ASN A 40 18.33 5.18 -3.45
N TRP A 41 18.09 6.19 -2.61
CA TRP A 41 16.80 6.82 -2.30
C TRP A 41 16.22 7.71 -3.41
N ALA A 42 17.07 8.37 -4.21
CA ALA A 42 16.60 9.26 -5.28
C ALA A 42 15.72 8.54 -6.35
N PRO A 43 16.04 7.31 -6.78
CA PRO A 43 15.17 6.49 -7.61
C PRO A 43 13.76 6.23 -7.03
N SER A 44 13.62 6.02 -5.72
CA SER A 44 12.31 5.73 -5.12
C SER A 44 11.43 6.98 -5.09
N GLN A 45 12.00 8.15 -4.78
CA GLN A 45 11.27 9.42 -4.78
C GLN A 45 10.78 9.81 -6.16
N ASP A 46 11.62 9.65 -7.19
CA ASP A 46 11.24 9.92 -8.56
C ASP A 46 10.17 8.93 -9.07
N ALA A 47 10.30 7.63 -8.74
CA ALA A 47 9.26 6.64 -9.04
C ALA A 47 7.92 6.97 -8.35
N PHE A 48 7.96 7.38 -7.09
CA PHE A 48 6.78 7.82 -6.34
C PHE A 48 6.11 9.03 -6.99
N ALA A 49 6.88 10.07 -7.32
CA ALA A 49 6.35 11.28 -7.95
C ALA A 49 5.71 10.99 -9.33
N ARG A 50 6.38 10.17 -10.16
CA ARG A 50 5.84 9.76 -11.47
C ARG A 50 4.55 8.96 -11.34
N MET A 51 4.50 8.02 -10.38
CA MET A 51 3.30 7.21 -10.17
C MET A 51 2.15 8.04 -9.61
N ALA A 52 2.43 8.94 -8.65
CA ALA A 52 1.43 9.83 -8.10
C ALA A 52 0.78 10.69 -9.20
N ALA A 53 1.60 11.26 -10.10
CA ALA A 53 1.10 12.03 -11.24
C ALA A 53 0.28 11.19 -12.24
N ALA A 54 0.70 9.95 -12.50
CA ALA A 54 -0.02 9.04 -13.38
C ALA A 54 -1.38 8.61 -12.81
N LEU A 55 -1.42 8.32 -11.50
CA LEU A 55 -2.66 8.00 -10.80
C LEU A 55 -3.59 9.20 -10.72
N GLU A 56 -3.07 10.40 -10.42
CA GLU A 56 -3.85 11.63 -10.39
C GLU A 56 -4.47 11.96 -11.76
N THR A 57 -3.72 11.72 -12.85
CA THR A 57 -4.25 11.86 -14.21
C THR A 57 -5.40 10.88 -14.50
N SER A 58 -5.34 9.68 -13.91
CA SER A 58 -6.28 8.58 -14.20
C SER A 58 -7.52 8.58 -13.29
N LEU A 59 -7.34 8.95 -12.02
CA LEU A 59 -8.35 8.86 -10.96
C LEU A 59 -8.88 10.23 -10.51
N GLY A 60 -8.20 11.31 -10.91
CA GLY A 60 -8.44 12.66 -10.40
C GLY A 60 -7.60 12.98 -9.17
N ALA A 61 -7.88 14.14 -8.56
CA ALA A 61 -7.15 14.63 -7.41
C ALA A 61 -7.21 13.61 -6.24
N PRO A 62 -6.10 13.39 -5.52
CA PRO A 62 -6.10 12.53 -4.34
C PRO A 62 -6.96 13.14 -3.23
N THR A 63 -7.54 12.28 -2.40
CA THR A 63 -8.28 12.70 -1.21
C THR A 63 -7.35 13.18 -0.11
N GLU A 64 -6.15 12.61 -0.04
CA GLU A 64 -5.15 12.97 0.97
C GLU A 64 -3.72 12.86 0.43
N ARG A 65 -2.85 13.76 0.89
CA ARG A 65 -1.40 13.69 0.71
C ARG A 65 -0.73 13.79 2.07
N ARG A 66 0.02 12.76 2.46
CA ARG A 66 0.79 12.70 3.71
C ARG A 66 2.27 12.86 3.40
N PRO A 67 2.86 14.06 3.61
CA PRO A 67 4.30 14.22 3.51
C PRO A 67 5.00 13.59 4.73
N GLY A 68 6.23 13.13 4.57
CA GLY A 68 7.01 12.56 5.67
C GLY A 68 7.78 11.30 5.26
N SER A 69 8.18 10.52 6.25
CA SER A 69 8.79 9.20 6.06
C SER A 69 8.04 8.20 6.95
N PRO A 70 7.09 7.41 6.40
CA PRO A 70 6.81 7.28 4.97
C PRO A 70 5.97 8.43 4.39
N ALA A 71 6.17 8.74 3.11
CA ALA A 71 5.30 9.64 2.37
C ALA A 71 4.17 8.84 1.70
N ALA A 72 2.94 9.35 1.71
CA ALA A 72 1.80 8.64 1.12
C ALA A 72 0.83 9.57 0.37
N VAL A 73 0.12 9.01 -0.62
CA VAL A 73 -0.98 9.64 -1.34
C VAL A 73 -2.16 8.68 -1.39
N HIS A 74 -3.34 9.15 -1.01
CA HIS A 74 -4.55 8.34 -0.90
C HIS A 74 -5.59 8.77 -1.94
N TRP A 75 -6.28 7.78 -2.50
CA TRP A 75 -7.52 7.95 -3.25
C TRP A 75 -8.59 7.09 -2.57
N GLU A 76 -9.38 7.71 -1.71
CA GLU A 76 -10.47 7.03 -1.01
C GLU A 76 -11.64 6.77 -1.95
N GLY A 77 -12.06 5.50 -1.99
CA GLY A 77 -13.34 5.08 -2.54
C GLY A 77 -14.35 4.77 -1.43
N PRO A 78 -15.57 4.36 -1.80
CA PRO A 78 -16.63 4.06 -0.84
C PRO A 78 -16.27 2.97 0.18
N ASP A 79 -15.63 1.89 -0.28
CA ASP A 79 -15.31 0.72 0.55
C ASP A 79 -13.81 0.45 0.69
N THR A 80 -13.01 0.98 -0.24
CA THR A 80 -11.56 0.75 -0.32
C THR A 80 -10.80 2.02 -0.65
N THR A 81 -9.58 2.13 -0.14
CA THR A 81 -8.64 3.20 -0.45
C THR A 81 -7.49 2.64 -1.27
N LEU A 82 -7.13 3.36 -2.34
CA LEU A 82 -5.87 3.14 -3.03
C LEU A 82 -4.80 4.02 -2.36
N VAL A 83 -3.73 3.39 -1.88
CA VAL A 83 -2.61 4.04 -1.19
C VAL A 83 -1.35 3.87 -2.02
N LEU A 84 -0.75 4.97 -2.43
CA LEU A 84 0.62 4.99 -2.94
C LEU A 84 1.53 5.45 -1.81
N GLU A 85 2.52 4.64 -1.46
CA GLU A 85 3.40 4.88 -0.31
C GLU A 85 4.87 4.79 -0.72
N ASN A 86 5.70 5.70 -0.23
CA ASN A 86 7.15 5.63 -0.32
C ASN A 86 7.75 5.33 1.06
N VAL A 87 8.25 4.11 1.22
CA VAL A 87 8.86 3.60 2.46
C VAL A 87 10.32 3.28 2.18
N GLY A 88 11.22 4.12 2.68
CA GLY A 88 12.66 3.96 2.48
C GLY A 88 13.07 3.99 1.01
N ASP A 89 13.56 2.86 0.50
CA ASP A 89 14.01 2.68 -0.89
C ASP A 89 12.91 2.12 -1.82
N SER A 90 11.68 1.99 -1.32
CA SER A 90 10.63 1.20 -1.95
C SER A 90 9.33 1.97 -2.09
N VAL A 91 8.75 1.89 -3.29
CA VAL A 91 7.41 2.43 -3.56
C VAL A 91 6.41 1.28 -3.59
N TYR A 92 5.32 1.41 -2.84
CA TYR A 92 4.23 0.46 -2.79
C TYR A 92 2.94 1.08 -3.29
N LEU A 93 2.17 0.30 -4.03
CA LEU A 93 0.78 0.58 -4.38
C LEU A 93 -0.10 -0.45 -3.68
N GLU A 94 -1.06 0.02 -2.92
CA GLU A 94 -1.92 -0.82 -2.10
C GLU A 94 -3.39 -0.49 -2.34
N LEU A 95 -4.22 -1.52 -2.51
CA LEU A 95 -5.66 -1.41 -2.40
C LEU A 95 -6.08 -2.09 -1.10
N VAL A 96 -6.71 -1.34 -0.21
CA VAL A 96 -7.07 -1.81 1.14
C VAL A 96 -8.49 -1.41 1.48
N THR A 97 -9.20 -2.24 2.22
CA THR A 97 -10.54 -1.88 2.72
C THR A 97 -10.43 -0.73 3.73
N ASN A 98 -11.39 0.19 3.70
CA ASN A 98 -11.39 1.36 4.59
C ASN A 98 -11.33 0.92 6.07
N LYS A 99 -12.05 -0.16 6.41
CA LYS A 99 -12.02 -0.77 7.74
C LYS A 99 -10.61 -1.23 8.16
N ARG A 100 -9.88 -1.91 7.28
CA ARG A 100 -8.53 -2.41 7.59
C ARG A 100 -7.54 -1.27 7.71
N LEU A 101 -7.65 -0.26 6.86
CA LEU A 101 -6.80 0.94 6.88
C LEU A 101 -6.97 1.71 8.20
N SER A 102 -8.20 1.97 8.64
CA SER A 102 -8.44 2.65 9.91
C SER A 102 -7.88 1.89 11.13
N LEU A 103 -7.89 0.56 11.09
CA LEU A 103 -7.28 -0.26 12.14
C LEU A 103 -5.75 -0.13 12.15
N ASP A 104 -5.11 -0.09 10.97
CA ASP A 104 -3.66 0.12 10.89
C ASP A 104 -3.25 1.51 11.37
N GLU A 105 -4.04 2.54 11.05
CA GLU A 105 -3.80 3.91 11.53
C GLU A 105 -3.96 4.06 13.04
N GLU A 106 -4.94 3.36 13.63
CA GLU A 106 -5.09 3.33 15.09
C GLU A 106 -3.91 2.62 15.76
N LEU A 107 -3.48 1.46 15.23
CA LEU A 107 -2.32 0.74 15.75
C LEU A 107 -1.03 1.57 15.65
N LEU A 108 -0.83 2.27 14.54
CA LEU A 108 0.32 3.16 14.36
C LEU A 108 0.30 4.30 15.40
N ARG A 109 -0.87 4.91 15.62
CA ARG A 109 -1.03 5.97 16.64
C ARG A 109 -0.72 5.46 18.04
N MET A 110 -1.19 4.25 18.37
CA MET A 110 -0.90 3.64 19.68
C MET A 110 0.60 3.34 19.87
N ASP A 111 1.30 2.93 18.80
CA ASP A 111 2.76 2.74 18.82
C ASP A 111 3.50 4.06 19.06
N GLU A 112 3.12 5.12 18.34
CA GLU A 112 3.69 6.46 18.49
C GLU A 112 3.47 7.06 19.88
N GLU A 113 2.36 6.70 20.54
CA GLU A 113 2.01 7.11 21.90
C GLU A 113 2.63 6.19 22.99
N GLY A 114 3.31 5.10 22.62
CA GLY A 114 3.92 4.15 23.55
C GLY A 114 2.91 3.29 24.32
N LEU A 115 1.76 3.01 23.70
CA LEU A 115 0.63 2.27 24.29
C LEU A 115 0.58 0.78 23.86
N LEU A 116 1.63 0.30 23.17
CA LEU A 116 1.81 -1.09 22.72
C LEU A 116 2.98 -1.79 23.42
#